data_AF-A0A2T0SU36-F1
#
_entry.id   AF-A0A2T0SU36-F1
#
_cell.length_a   1.000
_cell.length_b   1.000
_cell.length_c   1.000
_cell.angle_alpha   90.00
_cell.angle_beta   90.00
_cell.angle_gamma   90.00
#
_symmetry.space_group_name_H-M   'P 1'
#
loop_
_entity.id
_entity.type
_entity.pdbx_description
1 polymer ?
#
loop_
_entity_poly.entity_id
_entity_poly.type
_entity_poly.pdbx_seq_one_letter_code
_entity_poly.pdbx_strand_id
1 'polypeptide(L)'
;MDYTLQLLVDSADLEILKAAQQNIILAKPVGGGSPNVAWLTVDPFPENTIEWTESYGLYASTSSVESGARIRKVGSVPVAEDGNTYAFKATNTFSGPSSMPPVPNGTFAVNNVNDNPLYPYLTFGLTQSATVGPVPVENAPISATVVPSNQSVAMTPLTSVWVWLEANLMSGTVITQVTSKRAIATFGDGVPSITLKYSRSKGFFVPATTSGKEIASESYLLYDPLAPDARAATKELHELVSST
;
A
#
# COMPACT_ATOMS: atom_id res chain seq x y z
N MET A 1 -0.14 19.16 0.74
CA MET A 1 0.49 18.95 -0.58
C MET A 1 -0.36 17.92 -1.28
N ASP A 2 -0.66 18.20 -2.53
CA ASP A 2 -1.61 17.42 -3.32
C ASP A 2 -0.79 16.68 -4.37
N TYR A 3 -0.98 15.36 -4.45
CA TYR A 3 -0.31 14.48 -5.38
C TYR A 3 -1.27 14.03 -6.46
N THR A 4 -0.75 13.93 -7.69
CA THR A 4 -1.52 13.52 -8.86
C THR A 4 -0.81 12.37 -9.56
N LEU A 5 -1.50 11.24 -9.71
CA LEU A 5 -1.08 10.11 -10.54
C LEU A 5 -1.99 10.02 -11.75
N GLN A 6 -1.44 10.16 -12.94
CA GLN A 6 -2.16 9.94 -14.18
C GLN A 6 -1.76 8.60 -14.79
N LEU A 7 -2.75 7.76 -15.10
CA LEU A 7 -2.56 6.45 -15.71
C LEU A 7 -3.25 6.42 -17.07
N LEU A 8 -2.43 6.25 -18.12
CA LEU A 8 -2.85 6.24 -19.51
C LEU A 8 -2.96 4.80 -20.02
N VAL A 9 -4.05 4.50 -20.72
CA VAL A 9 -4.30 3.20 -21.35
C VAL A 9 -4.75 3.45 -22.79
N ASP A 10 -4.03 2.90 -23.77
CA ASP A 10 -4.42 3.03 -25.17
C ASP A 10 -5.74 2.31 -25.44
N SER A 11 -6.59 2.82 -26.34
CA SER A 11 -7.93 2.28 -26.58
C SER A 11 -7.93 0.79 -26.96
N ALA A 12 -6.94 0.34 -27.75
CA ALA A 12 -6.81 -1.07 -28.11
C ALA A 12 -6.41 -1.96 -26.92
N ASP A 13 -5.68 -1.43 -25.93
CA ASP A 13 -5.37 -2.15 -24.69
C ASP A 13 -6.57 -2.18 -23.77
N LEU A 14 -7.30 -1.07 -23.70
CA LEU A 14 -8.46 -0.91 -22.85
C LEU A 14 -9.52 -1.99 -23.09
N GLU A 15 -9.83 -2.28 -24.36
CA GLU A 15 -10.79 -3.33 -24.72
C GLU A 15 -10.36 -4.71 -24.19
N ILE A 16 -9.08 -5.03 -24.28
CA ILE A 16 -8.52 -6.31 -23.81
C ILE A 16 -8.58 -6.38 -22.28
N LEU A 17 -8.17 -5.30 -21.60
CA LEU A 17 -8.20 -5.24 -20.14
C LEU A 17 -9.62 -5.40 -19.60
N LYS A 18 -10.60 -4.74 -20.21
CA LYS A 18 -12.01 -4.88 -19.84
C LYS A 18 -12.55 -6.27 -20.11
N ALA A 19 -12.22 -6.88 -21.26
CA ALA A 19 -12.60 -8.25 -21.56
C ALA A 19 -12.02 -9.26 -20.56
N ALA A 20 -10.83 -9.00 -20.05
CA ALA A 20 -10.16 -9.80 -19.03
C ALA A 20 -10.55 -9.42 -17.58
N GLN A 21 -11.53 -8.53 -17.40
CA GLN A 21 -12.02 -8.03 -16.10
C GLN A 21 -10.89 -7.50 -15.20
N GLN A 22 -9.86 -6.91 -15.81
CA GLN A 22 -8.72 -6.35 -15.10
C GLN A 22 -9.08 -4.98 -14.54
N ASN A 23 -8.75 -4.75 -13.27
CA ASN A 23 -8.78 -3.44 -12.65
C ASN A 23 -7.35 -2.91 -12.47
N ILE A 24 -7.20 -1.59 -12.46
CA ILE A 24 -5.98 -0.95 -11.99
C ILE A 24 -6.03 -0.93 -10.47
N ILE A 25 -5.03 -1.53 -9.83
CA ILE A 25 -4.90 -1.55 -8.38
C ILE A 25 -3.80 -0.60 -7.95
N LEU A 26 -4.12 0.24 -6.97
CA LEU A 26 -3.17 1.11 -6.30
C LEU A 26 -3.03 0.63 -4.86
N ALA A 27 -1.80 0.55 -4.36
CA ALA A 27 -1.54 0.26 -2.95
C ALA A 27 -0.33 1.03 -2.44
N LYS A 28 -0.35 1.38 -1.15
CA LYS A 28 0.71 2.16 -0.52
C LYS A 28 1.42 1.33 0.55
N PRO A 29 2.76 1.23 0.50
CA PRO A 29 3.52 0.68 1.59
C PRO A 29 3.34 1.52 2.86
N VAL A 30 3.27 0.83 4.00
CA VAL A 30 3.35 1.43 5.33
C VAL A 30 4.44 0.69 6.08
N GLY A 31 5.48 1.41 6.52
CA GLY A 31 6.75 0.85 6.97
C GLY A 31 7.67 0.47 5.80
N GLY A 32 8.67 -0.38 6.07
CA GLY A 32 9.69 -0.78 5.07
C GLY A 32 9.32 -1.97 4.19
N GLY A 33 8.07 -2.45 4.22
CA GLY A 33 7.63 -3.67 3.54
C GLY A 33 6.83 -3.43 2.25
N SER A 34 6.40 -4.52 1.63
CA SER A 34 5.39 -4.48 0.55
C SER A 34 4.04 -3.99 1.10
N PRO A 35 3.20 -3.31 0.28
CA PRO A 35 1.85 -2.98 0.68
C PRO A 35 1.06 -4.25 0.96
N ASN A 36 0.16 -4.20 1.95
CA ASN A 36 -0.66 -5.33 2.35
C ASN A 36 -2.16 -5.08 2.26
N VAL A 37 -2.57 -3.94 1.70
CA VAL A 37 -3.97 -3.63 1.38
C VAL A 37 -4.05 -2.96 0.01
N ALA A 38 -4.99 -3.39 -0.82
CA ALA A 38 -5.37 -2.67 -2.04
C ALA A 38 -6.06 -1.37 -1.63
N TRP A 39 -5.38 -0.23 -1.78
CA TRP A 39 -5.91 1.07 -1.40
C TRP A 39 -7.07 1.48 -2.31
N LEU A 40 -6.83 1.49 -3.63
CA LEU A 40 -7.83 1.83 -4.63
C LEU A 40 -7.89 0.76 -5.71
N THR A 41 -9.11 0.49 -6.17
CA THR A 41 -9.40 -0.31 -7.35
C THR A 41 -10.14 0.58 -8.34
N VAL A 42 -9.59 0.69 -9.55
CA VAL A 42 -10.09 1.58 -10.60
C VAL A 42 -10.46 0.74 -11.83
N ASP A 43 -11.70 0.88 -12.31
CA ASP A 43 -12.09 0.37 -13.64
C ASP A 43 -11.29 1.15 -14.69
N PRO A 44 -10.51 0.50 -15.56
CA PRO A 44 -9.68 1.21 -16.52
C PRO A 44 -10.50 2.12 -17.45
N PHE A 45 -10.02 3.35 -17.64
CA PHE A 45 -10.41 4.29 -18.69
C PHE A 45 -9.19 4.67 -19.54
N PRO A 46 -9.35 5.35 -20.69
CA PRO A 46 -8.21 5.84 -21.47
C PRO A 46 -7.27 6.74 -20.65
N GLU A 47 -7.86 7.56 -19.78
CA GLU A 47 -7.16 8.39 -18.81
C GLU A 47 -7.78 8.18 -17.43
N ASN A 48 -6.95 7.88 -16.44
CA ASN A 48 -7.36 7.70 -15.06
C ASN A 48 -6.52 8.65 -14.21
N THR A 49 -7.15 9.66 -13.64
CA THR A 49 -6.49 10.63 -12.77
C THR A 49 -6.82 10.31 -11.32
N ILE A 50 -5.80 10.10 -10.51
CA ILE A 50 -5.94 9.85 -9.08
C ILE A 50 -5.26 10.99 -8.33
N GLU A 51 -6.00 11.63 -7.44
CA GLU A 51 -5.52 12.78 -6.66
C GLU A 51 -5.70 12.52 -5.17
N TRP A 52 -4.71 12.86 -4.36
CA TRP A 52 -4.79 12.71 -2.90
C TRP A 52 -3.87 13.69 -2.19
N THR A 53 -4.04 13.78 -0.87
CA THR A 53 -3.11 14.49 0.01
C THR A 53 -2.52 13.50 1.00
N GLU A 54 -1.34 13.79 1.54
CA GLU A 54 -0.71 13.01 2.62
C GLU A 54 -1.38 13.28 3.98
N SER A 55 -2.71 13.15 4.01
CA SER A 55 -3.56 13.20 5.20
C SER A 55 -4.08 11.79 5.47
N TYR A 56 -3.82 11.31 6.69
CA TYR A 56 -4.11 9.94 7.07
C TYR A 56 -5.13 9.88 8.20
N GLY A 57 -5.98 8.86 8.15
CA GLY A 57 -6.85 8.46 9.24
C GLY A 57 -6.40 7.14 9.85
N LEU A 58 -7.06 6.74 10.92
CA LEU A 58 -6.85 5.47 11.62
C LEU A 58 -8.14 4.65 11.59
N TYR A 59 -8.00 3.33 11.58
CA TYR A 59 -9.13 2.44 11.82
C TYR A 59 -8.76 1.25 12.69
N ALA A 60 -9.79 0.68 13.31
CA ALA A 60 -9.78 -0.63 13.95
C ALA A 60 -10.77 -1.53 13.23
N SER A 61 -10.49 -2.83 13.17
CA SER A 61 -11.29 -3.84 12.48
C SER A 61 -11.18 -5.20 13.17
N THR A 62 -12.21 -6.03 12.99
CA THR A 62 -12.18 -7.46 13.35
C THR A 62 -11.89 -8.35 12.14
N SER A 63 -11.64 -7.78 10.95
CA SER A 63 -11.30 -8.55 9.74
C SER A 63 -9.96 -9.26 9.93
N SER A 64 -9.85 -10.49 9.41
CA SER A 64 -8.57 -11.21 9.34
C SER A 64 -7.62 -10.51 8.36
N VAL A 65 -6.31 -10.63 8.62
CA VAL A 65 -5.26 -10.17 7.70
C VAL A 65 -4.84 -11.35 6.83
N GLU A 66 -5.77 -11.79 5.99
CA GLU A 66 -5.62 -12.92 5.08
C GLU A 66 -5.91 -12.45 3.65
N SER A 67 -5.26 -13.06 2.66
CA SER A 67 -5.42 -12.66 1.26
C SER A 67 -6.88 -12.70 0.82
N GLY A 68 -7.36 -11.62 0.23
CA GLY A 68 -8.75 -11.51 -0.23
C GLY A 68 -9.75 -11.07 0.85
N ALA A 69 -9.36 -11.02 2.12
CA ALA A 69 -10.24 -10.54 3.18
C ALA A 69 -10.53 -9.04 3.00
N ARG A 70 -11.81 -8.66 3.12
CA ARG A 70 -12.22 -7.25 3.04
C ARG A 70 -12.23 -6.61 4.42
N ILE A 71 -11.58 -5.46 4.54
CA ILE A 71 -11.52 -4.71 5.79
C ILE A 71 -12.89 -4.09 6.08
N ARG A 72 -13.46 -4.43 7.23
CA ARG A 72 -14.65 -3.79 7.77
C ARG A 72 -14.29 -3.07 9.06
N LYS A 73 -14.36 -1.74 9.05
CA LYS A 73 -14.00 -0.92 10.21
C LYS A 73 -15.05 -1.06 11.31
N VAL A 74 -14.59 -1.15 12.56
CA VAL A 74 -15.42 -1.10 13.77
C VAL A 74 -15.23 0.20 14.56
N GLY A 75 -14.13 0.91 14.30
CA GLY A 75 -13.89 2.25 14.80
C GLY A 75 -12.92 2.98 13.88
N SER A 76 -12.96 4.32 13.88
CA SER A 76 -12.07 5.12 13.03
C SER A 76 -11.85 6.53 13.57
N VAL A 77 -10.70 7.10 13.20
CA VAL A 77 -10.40 8.53 13.26
C VAL A 77 -10.20 8.99 11.81
N PRO A 78 -11.11 9.79 11.22
CA PRO A 78 -11.01 10.16 9.81
C PRO A 78 -9.74 10.93 9.45
N VAL A 79 -9.29 11.82 10.34
CA VAL A 79 -8.05 12.59 10.20
C VAL A 79 -7.28 12.50 11.50
N ALA A 80 -6.17 11.77 11.48
CA ALA A 80 -5.26 11.62 12.60
C ALA A 80 -4.18 12.72 12.58
N GLU A 81 -3.80 13.20 13.76
CA GLU A 81 -2.71 14.15 13.90
C GLU A 81 -1.37 13.43 13.75
N ASP A 82 -0.50 14.00 12.92
CA ASP A 82 0.85 13.47 12.67
C ASP A 82 1.69 13.46 13.96
N GLY A 83 2.58 12.47 14.10
CA GLY A 83 3.48 12.35 15.24
C GLY A 83 2.80 12.01 16.57
N ASN A 84 1.55 11.51 16.53
CA ASN A 84 0.76 11.22 17.73
C ASN A 84 0.36 9.75 17.87
N THR A 85 0.09 9.37 19.12
CA THR A 85 -0.46 8.07 19.51
C THR A 85 -1.93 8.20 19.89
N TYR A 86 -2.72 7.20 19.49
CA TYR A 86 -4.12 7.04 19.86
C TYR A 86 -4.32 5.76 20.67
N ALA A 87 -5.20 5.77 21.65
CA ALA A 87 -5.58 4.56 22.39
C ALA A 87 -6.92 4.03 21.87
N PHE A 88 -7.00 2.73 21.57
CA PHE A 88 -8.25 2.06 21.24
C PHE A 88 -8.79 1.32 22.46
N LYS A 89 -9.97 1.69 22.93
CA LYS A 89 -10.53 1.23 24.22
C LYS A 89 -11.51 0.08 24.07
N ALA A 90 -11.85 -0.57 25.19
CA ALA A 90 -12.89 -1.60 25.29
C ALA A 90 -14.28 -1.15 24.79
N THR A 91 -14.54 0.17 24.76
CA THR A 91 -15.75 0.77 24.17
C THR A 91 -15.75 0.76 22.64
N ASN A 92 -14.77 0.15 21.98
CA ASN A 92 -14.55 0.14 20.53
C ASN A 92 -14.41 1.56 19.94
N THR A 93 -13.82 2.47 20.69
CA THR A 93 -13.58 3.85 20.28
C THR A 93 -12.12 4.23 20.43
N PHE A 94 -11.67 5.15 19.58
CA PHE A 94 -10.38 5.80 19.73
C PHE A 94 -10.47 6.94 20.75
N SER A 95 -9.38 7.17 21.47
CA SER A 95 -9.13 8.39 22.24
C SER A 95 -7.74 8.92 21.94
N GLY A 96 -7.57 10.23 22.08
CA GLY A 96 -6.36 10.95 21.66
C GLY A 96 -6.74 12.13 20.76
N PRO A 97 -5.77 12.74 20.07
CA PRO A 97 -4.36 12.36 20.04
C PRO A 97 -3.64 12.54 21.39
N SER A 98 -2.56 11.81 21.58
CA SER A 98 -1.62 12.00 22.68
C SER A 98 -0.19 11.99 22.15
N SER A 99 0.64 12.89 22.64
CA SER A 99 2.08 12.91 22.37
C SER A 99 2.86 11.83 23.14
N MET A 100 2.16 10.95 23.89
CA MET A 100 2.75 9.92 24.74
C MET A 100 2.13 8.54 24.44
N PRO A 101 2.95 7.51 24.12
CA PRO A 101 4.38 7.60 23.84
C PRO A 101 4.66 8.46 22.59
N PRO A 102 5.81 9.15 22.53
CA PRO A 102 6.17 9.95 21.37
C PRO A 102 6.47 9.03 20.18
N VAL A 103 6.02 9.44 19.00
CA VAL A 103 6.41 8.83 17.72
C VAL A 103 6.95 9.91 16.78
N PRO A 104 7.85 9.57 15.84
CA PRO A 104 8.38 10.55 14.90
C PRO A 104 7.29 11.18 14.03
N ASN A 105 7.53 12.39 13.52
CA ASN A 105 6.70 12.96 12.46
C ASN A 105 6.67 12.03 11.24
N GLY A 106 5.55 12.03 10.52
CA GLY A 106 5.20 11.04 9.50
C GLY A 106 4.77 9.69 10.06
N THR A 107 4.66 9.52 11.39
CA THR A 107 4.29 8.25 12.01
C THR A 107 3.05 8.41 12.88
N PHE A 108 2.15 7.44 12.78
CA PHE A 108 0.92 7.38 13.56
C PHE A 108 0.92 6.10 14.38
N ALA A 109 0.61 6.20 15.67
CA ALA A 109 0.59 5.04 16.54
C ALA A 109 -0.78 4.75 17.13
N VAL A 110 -1.04 3.47 17.35
CA VAL A 110 -2.20 2.99 18.09
C VAL A 110 -1.72 2.10 19.23
N ASN A 111 -2.17 2.40 20.44
CA ASN A 111 -2.08 1.52 21.59
C ASN A 111 -3.42 0.79 21.75
N ASN A 112 -3.41 -0.53 21.54
CA ASN A 112 -4.60 -1.35 21.71
C ASN A 112 -4.81 -1.67 23.20
N VAL A 113 -5.49 -0.78 23.91
CA VAL A 113 -5.87 -0.97 25.32
C VAL A 113 -7.28 -1.58 25.45
N ASN A 114 -7.77 -2.24 24.40
CA ASN A 114 -9.01 -2.98 24.45
C ASN A 114 -8.75 -4.32 25.13
N ASP A 115 -9.15 -4.41 26.39
CA ASP A 115 -9.02 -5.60 27.25
C ASP A 115 -10.25 -6.52 27.19
N ASN A 116 -11.16 -6.30 26.22
CA ASN A 116 -12.33 -7.14 26.04
C ASN A 116 -11.90 -8.57 25.65
N PRO A 117 -12.25 -9.60 26.44
CA PRO A 117 -11.82 -10.98 26.17
C PRO A 117 -12.37 -11.56 24.86
N LEU A 118 -13.42 -10.96 24.28
CA LEU A 118 -13.95 -11.33 22.97
C LEU A 118 -13.03 -10.90 21.80
N TYR A 119 -12.13 -9.94 22.05
CA TYR A 119 -11.21 -9.39 21.06
C TYR A 119 -9.77 -9.45 21.59
N PRO A 120 -9.18 -10.66 21.69
CA PRO A 120 -7.81 -10.83 22.17
C PRO A 120 -6.77 -10.12 21.29
N TYR A 121 -7.15 -9.81 20.05
CA TYR A 121 -6.43 -8.95 19.11
C TYR A 121 -7.43 -8.24 18.21
N LEU A 122 -6.98 -7.15 17.59
CA LEU A 122 -7.71 -6.44 16.55
C LEU A 122 -6.78 -6.10 15.40
N THR A 123 -7.36 -5.81 14.23
CA THR A 123 -6.62 -5.31 13.08
C THR A 123 -6.69 -3.80 13.07
N PHE A 124 -5.52 -3.15 13.00
CA PHE A 124 -5.40 -1.70 12.88
C PHE A 124 -4.70 -1.32 11.59
N GLY A 125 -4.96 -0.12 11.12
CA GLY A 125 -4.28 0.40 9.94
C GLY A 125 -4.55 1.86 9.70
N LEU A 126 -3.89 2.37 8.66
CA LEU A 126 -4.11 3.71 8.15
C LEU A 126 -5.22 3.71 7.11
N THR A 127 -5.88 4.86 6.97
CA THR A 127 -6.77 5.17 5.87
C THR A 127 -6.31 6.42 5.15
N GLN A 128 -6.58 6.52 3.85
CA GLN A 128 -6.31 7.72 3.07
C GLN A 128 -7.44 7.96 2.09
N SER A 129 -7.88 9.22 2.01
CA SER A 129 -8.84 9.66 1.01
C SER A 129 -8.14 9.98 -0.31
N ALA A 130 -8.84 9.78 -1.41
CA ALA A 130 -8.41 10.16 -2.74
C ALA A 130 -9.62 10.56 -3.59
N THR A 131 -9.35 11.08 -4.78
CA THR A 131 -10.32 11.27 -5.84
C THR A 131 -9.86 10.46 -7.05
N VAL A 132 -10.76 9.68 -7.65
CA VAL A 132 -10.52 8.95 -8.90
C VAL A 132 -11.40 9.57 -9.98
N GLY A 133 -10.80 10.35 -10.88
CA GLY A 133 -11.53 11.20 -11.82
C GLY A 133 -12.41 12.20 -11.06
N PRO A 134 -13.75 12.17 -11.21
CA PRO A 134 -14.66 13.02 -10.43
C PRO A 134 -15.17 12.36 -9.13
N VAL A 135 -14.79 11.10 -8.84
CA VAL A 135 -15.39 10.30 -7.76
C VAL A 135 -14.51 10.36 -6.50
N PRO A 136 -14.99 10.96 -5.40
CA PRO A 136 -14.28 10.91 -4.14
C PRO A 136 -14.33 9.50 -3.53
N VAL A 137 -13.21 9.05 -2.98
CA VAL A 137 -13.07 7.82 -2.20
C VAL A 137 -12.56 8.22 -0.83
N GLU A 138 -13.46 8.19 0.15
CA GLU A 138 -13.16 8.66 1.50
C GLU A 138 -12.55 7.57 2.37
N ASN A 139 -11.43 7.90 3.02
CA ASN A 139 -10.82 7.09 4.06
C ASN A 139 -10.62 5.61 3.64
N ALA A 140 -10.16 5.32 2.43
CA ALA A 140 -9.91 3.94 2.03
C ALA A 140 -8.74 3.35 2.85
N PRO A 141 -8.84 2.11 3.38
CA PRO A 141 -7.73 1.49 4.09
C PRO A 141 -6.49 1.32 3.19
N ILE A 142 -5.30 1.59 3.74
CA ILE A 142 -4.02 1.43 3.02
C ILE A 142 -3.09 0.41 3.68
N SER A 143 -3.35 0.04 4.93
CA SER A 143 -2.58 -0.96 5.65
C SER A 143 -3.45 -1.76 6.61
N ALA A 144 -2.98 -2.93 7.01
CA ALA A 144 -3.62 -3.76 8.02
C ALA A 144 -2.55 -4.48 8.86
N THR A 145 -2.62 -4.38 10.19
CA THR A 145 -1.71 -5.04 11.12
C THR A 145 -2.50 -5.62 12.27
N VAL A 146 -2.28 -6.89 12.58
CA VAL A 146 -2.86 -7.54 13.77
C VAL A 146 -2.10 -7.07 15.00
N VAL A 147 -2.82 -6.55 15.99
CA VAL A 147 -2.27 -6.05 17.24
C VAL A 147 -3.02 -6.70 18.40
N PRO A 148 -2.34 -7.56 19.19
CA PRO A 148 -2.89 -8.11 20.43
C PRO A 148 -3.32 -7.02 21.41
N SER A 149 -4.23 -7.38 22.32
CA SER A 149 -4.57 -6.53 23.46
C SER A 149 -3.31 -6.19 24.27
N ASN A 150 -3.25 -4.94 24.75
CA ASN A 150 -2.14 -4.33 25.47
C ASN A 150 -0.83 -4.22 24.67
N GLN A 151 -0.90 -4.28 23.33
CA GLN A 151 0.22 -3.99 22.45
C GLN A 151 -0.03 -2.74 21.61
N SER A 152 1.04 -2.21 21.04
CA SER A 152 1.00 -1.01 20.20
C SER A 152 1.55 -1.29 18.83
N VAL A 153 1.12 -0.50 17.85
CA VAL A 153 1.67 -0.44 16.50
C VAL A 153 2.01 1.00 16.16
N ALA A 154 3.11 1.20 15.44
CA ALA A 154 3.47 2.46 14.81
C ALA A 154 3.52 2.27 13.30
N MET A 155 2.95 3.23 12.57
CA MET A 155 2.71 3.12 11.13
C MET A 155 3.23 4.38 10.44
N THR A 156 4.22 4.21 9.57
CA THR A 156 4.84 5.28 8.80
C THR A 156 4.53 5.05 7.32
N PRO A 157 3.53 5.73 6.73
CA PRO A 157 3.21 5.57 5.31
C PRO A 157 4.35 6.10 4.43
N LEU A 158 4.59 5.44 3.31
CA LEU A 158 5.53 5.92 2.29
C LEU A 158 4.77 6.71 1.21
N THR A 159 5.48 7.65 0.58
CA THR A 159 4.99 8.42 -0.57
C THR A 159 5.03 7.64 -1.88
N SER A 160 5.42 6.36 -1.85
CA SER A 160 5.39 5.47 -3.01
C SER A 160 4.02 4.83 -3.20
N VAL A 161 3.55 4.74 -4.44
CA VAL A 161 2.32 4.04 -4.84
C VAL A 161 2.69 2.90 -5.78
N TRP A 162 2.28 1.69 -5.41
CA TRP A 162 2.39 0.50 -6.27
C TRP A 162 1.17 0.47 -7.19
N VAL A 163 1.41 0.23 -8.47
CA VAL A 163 0.37 0.18 -9.51
C VAL A 163 0.51 -1.10 -10.31
N TRP A 164 -0.57 -1.89 -10.40
CA TRP A 164 -0.60 -3.10 -11.22
C TRP A 164 -2.01 -3.41 -11.71
N LEU A 165 -2.13 -4.44 -12.54
CA LEU A 165 -3.40 -4.96 -13.02
C LEU A 165 -3.73 -6.26 -12.30
N GLU A 166 -4.96 -6.35 -11.79
CA GLU A 166 -5.49 -7.58 -11.20
C GLU A 166 -7.01 -7.65 -11.31
N ALA A 167 -7.53 -8.86 -11.47
CA ALA A 167 -8.96 -9.14 -11.45
C ALA A 167 -9.44 -9.42 -10.01
N ASN A 168 -10.71 -9.16 -9.74
CA ASN A 168 -11.40 -9.55 -8.50
C ASN A 168 -10.87 -8.93 -7.19
N LEU A 169 -10.01 -7.91 -7.24
CA LEU A 169 -9.70 -7.09 -6.08
C LEU A 169 -10.67 -5.91 -5.95
N MET A 170 -10.91 -5.49 -4.71
CA MET A 170 -11.68 -4.31 -4.35
C MET A 170 -10.85 -3.42 -3.42
N SER A 171 -11.15 -2.13 -3.36
CA SER A 171 -10.56 -1.22 -2.38
C SER A 171 -10.80 -1.73 -0.95
N GLY A 172 -9.76 -1.74 -0.12
CA GLY A 172 -9.77 -2.26 1.24
C GLY A 172 -9.65 -3.78 1.34
N THR A 173 -9.31 -4.49 0.26
CA THR A 173 -8.98 -5.91 0.30
C THR A 173 -7.53 -6.11 0.77
N VAL A 174 -7.33 -7.03 1.71
CA VAL A 174 -6.00 -7.45 2.18
C VAL A 174 -5.30 -8.24 1.07
N ILE A 175 -4.06 -7.85 0.79
CA ILE A 175 -3.18 -8.49 -0.19
C ILE A 175 -1.95 -9.05 0.55
N THR A 176 -1.64 -10.31 0.31
CA THR A 176 -0.46 -10.96 0.94
C THR A 176 0.73 -11.05 -0.02
N GLN A 177 0.46 -11.07 -1.32
CA GLN A 177 1.46 -11.09 -2.36
C GLN A 177 0.89 -10.41 -3.62
N VAL A 178 1.73 -9.60 -4.28
CA VAL A 178 1.45 -9.10 -5.63
C VAL A 178 2.19 -10.01 -6.61
N THR A 179 1.45 -10.82 -7.35
CA THR A 179 2.00 -11.78 -8.33
C THR A 179 2.17 -11.17 -9.72
N SER A 180 1.36 -10.17 -10.05
CA SER A 180 1.48 -9.39 -11.28
C SER A 180 2.74 -8.51 -11.29
N LYS A 181 3.24 -8.22 -12.50
CA LYS A 181 4.22 -7.14 -12.68
C LYS A 181 3.61 -5.81 -12.26
N ARG A 182 4.43 -4.96 -11.64
CA ARG A 182 3.98 -3.69 -11.05
C ARG A 182 4.90 -2.54 -11.43
N ALA A 183 4.32 -1.35 -11.45
CA ALA A 183 5.05 -0.09 -11.42
C ALA A 183 5.09 0.46 -9.98
N ILE A 184 6.13 1.24 -9.67
CA ILE A 184 6.22 1.98 -8.41
C ILE A 184 6.40 3.46 -8.76
N ALA A 185 5.43 4.28 -8.41
CA ALA A 185 5.48 5.73 -8.54
C ALA A 185 5.85 6.35 -7.20
N THR A 186 7.01 7.02 -7.10
CA THR A 186 7.49 7.61 -5.83
C THR A 186 7.33 9.13 -5.87
N PHE A 187 6.48 9.65 -4.99
CA PHE A 187 6.20 11.08 -4.85
C PHE A 187 7.06 11.70 -3.74
N GLY A 188 7.10 13.03 -3.68
CA GLY A 188 7.94 13.78 -2.74
C GLY A 188 9.14 14.45 -3.42
N ASP A 189 10.01 15.11 -2.66
CA ASP A 189 11.22 15.79 -3.17
C ASP A 189 10.96 16.72 -4.37
N GLY A 190 9.84 17.44 -4.35
CA GLY A 190 9.43 18.33 -5.44
C GLY A 190 8.79 17.63 -6.64
N VAL A 191 8.46 16.34 -6.54
CA VAL A 191 7.70 15.58 -7.54
C VAL A 191 6.24 15.42 -7.07
N PRO A 192 5.35 16.37 -7.43
CA PRO A 192 3.93 16.30 -7.05
C PRO A 192 3.09 15.46 -8.02
N SER A 193 3.59 15.22 -9.24
CA SER A 193 2.82 14.59 -10.30
C SER A 193 3.66 13.57 -11.07
N ILE A 194 3.05 12.41 -11.37
CA ILE A 194 3.65 11.33 -12.14
C ILE A 194 2.61 10.85 -13.17
N THR A 195 3.05 10.67 -14.41
CA THR A 195 2.24 10.03 -15.46
C THR A 195 2.85 8.69 -15.84
N LEU A 196 2.05 7.62 -15.76
CA LEU A 196 2.39 6.30 -16.26
C LEU A 196 1.49 5.92 -17.43
N LYS A 197 2.02 5.15 -18.37
CA LYS A 197 1.29 4.57 -19.49
C LYS A 197 1.40 3.04 -19.45
N TYR A 198 0.29 2.36 -19.65
CA TYR A 198 0.29 0.90 -19.79
C TYR A 198 1.08 0.47 -21.03
N SER A 199 1.93 -0.53 -20.89
CA SER A 199 2.71 -1.10 -21.99
C SER A 199 2.32 -2.56 -22.19
N ARG A 200 1.57 -2.87 -23.26
CA ARG A 200 1.18 -4.25 -23.60
C ARG A 200 2.38 -5.20 -23.71
N SER A 201 3.47 -4.75 -24.33
CA SER A 201 4.67 -5.58 -24.53
C SER A 201 5.39 -5.92 -23.22
N LYS A 202 5.26 -5.06 -22.19
CA LYS A 202 5.87 -5.29 -20.88
C LYS A 202 4.91 -5.93 -19.87
N GLY A 203 3.60 -5.71 -20.03
CA GLY A 203 2.54 -6.21 -19.15
C GLY A 203 2.33 -5.40 -17.87
N PHE A 204 2.82 -4.17 -17.80
CA PHE A 204 2.66 -3.26 -16.66
C PHE A 204 2.78 -1.78 -17.09
N PHE A 205 2.54 -0.87 -16.16
CA PHE A 205 2.65 0.58 -16.37
C PHE A 205 4.11 1.04 -16.38
N VAL A 206 4.48 1.93 -17.31
CA VAL A 206 5.82 2.54 -17.40
C VAL A 206 5.72 4.06 -17.43
N PRO A 207 6.75 4.83 -17.04
CA PRO A 207 6.72 6.29 -17.16
C PRO A 207 6.36 6.75 -18.58
N ALA A 208 5.42 7.68 -18.71
CA ALA A 208 4.93 8.17 -20.01
C ALA A 208 5.92 9.14 -20.70
N THR A 209 6.82 9.74 -19.93
CA THR A 209 7.92 10.59 -20.41
C THR A 209 9.18 10.30 -19.61
N THR A 210 10.33 10.20 -20.30
CA THR A 210 11.65 9.87 -19.76
C THR A 210 12.28 11.03 -18.96
N SER A 211 11.53 11.64 -18.03
CA SER A 211 12.02 12.73 -17.17
C SER A 211 11.97 12.40 -15.67
N GLY A 212 11.66 11.16 -15.30
CA GLY A 212 11.91 10.60 -13.97
C GLY A 212 12.86 9.42 -14.12
N LYS A 213 13.94 9.38 -13.34
CA LYS A 213 14.91 8.28 -13.33
C LYS A 213 14.19 6.92 -13.37
N GLU A 214 14.45 6.17 -14.44
CA GLU A 214 14.04 4.78 -14.57
C GLU A 214 14.71 3.99 -13.44
N ILE A 215 13.95 3.63 -12.41
CA ILE A 215 14.31 2.56 -11.49
C ILE A 215 13.28 1.45 -11.69
N ALA A 216 13.39 0.78 -12.83
CA ALA A 216 12.79 -0.54 -12.99
C ALA A 216 13.65 -1.52 -12.19
N SER A 217 13.31 -1.76 -10.92
CA SER A 217 13.87 -2.92 -10.21
C SER A 217 13.08 -4.16 -10.64
N GLU A 218 13.56 -4.85 -11.68
CA GLU A 218 13.23 -6.25 -11.89
C GLU A 218 13.88 -7.08 -10.77
N SER A 219 13.19 -7.24 -9.65
CA SER A 219 13.52 -8.30 -8.70
C SER A 219 12.64 -9.51 -9.01
N TYR A 220 13.11 -10.36 -9.95
CA TYR A 220 12.61 -11.73 -10.09
C TYR A 220 13.14 -12.54 -8.90
N LEU A 221 12.28 -12.86 -7.94
CA LEU A 221 12.47 -14.09 -7.18
C LEU A 221 11.86 -15.21 -8.01
N LEU A 222 12.69 -15.87 -8.82
CA LEU A 222 12.37 -17.18 -9.36
C LEU A 222 12.25 -18.13 -8.16
N TYR A 223 11.02 -18.46 -7.78
CA TYR A 223 10.76 -19.65 -6.95
C TYR A 223 10.99 -20.86 -7.85
N ASP A 224 12.12 -21.54 -7.67
CA ASP A 224 12.37 -22.86 -8.24
C ASP A 224 11.93 -23.91 -7.19
N PRO A 225 10.79 -24.61 -7.40
CA PRO A 225 10.33 -25.64 -6.47
C PRO A 225 11.20 -26.91 -6.46
N LEU A 226 12.31 -26.97 -7.20
CA LEU A 226 13.16 -28.16 -7.32
C LEU A 226 14.66 -27.92 -7.05
N ALA A 227 15.08 -26.78 -6.52
CA ALA A 227 16.48 -26.56 -6.16
C ALA A 227 16.85 -27.31 -4.84
N PRO A 228 17.84 -28.22 -4.84
CA PRO A 228 18.33 -28.87 -3.62
C PRO A 228 19.27 -27.94 -2.83
N ASP A 229 18.99 -27.79 -1.54
CA ASP A 229 19.84 -27.29 -0.44
C ASP A 229 20.72 -26.04 -0.66
N ALA A 230 20.20 -24.89 -0.22
CA ALA A 230 20.92 -23.62 -0.06
C ALA A 230 21.86 -23.61 1.16
N ARG A 231 22.97 -24.36 1.11
CA ARG A 231 24.06 -24.25 2.09
C ARG A 231 25.49 -24.15 1.52
N ALA A 232 25.67 -24.00 0.20
CA ALA A 232 27.01 -23.95 -0.39
C ALA A 232 27.41 -22.61 -1.07
N ALA A 233 26.51 -21.65 -1.24
CA ALA A 233 26.78 -20.45 -2.06
C ALA A 233 27.14 -19.18 -1.26
N THR A 234 27.89 -19.31 -0.16
CA THR A 234 28.33 -18.15 0.66
C THR A 234 29.84 -18.10 0.90
N LYS A 235 30.65 -18.67 -0.02
CA LYS A 235 32.12 -18.66 0.13
C LYS A 235 32.97 -18.29 -1.08
N GLU A 236 32.39 -17.85 -2.21
CA GLU A 236 33.19 -17.47 -3.40
C GLU A 236 32.91 -16.06 -3.95
N LEU A 237 32.59 -15.08 -3.08
CA LEU A 237 32.49 -13.67 -3.48
C LEU A 237 33.42 -12.73 -2.70
N HIS A 238 34.36 -13.26 -1.91
CA HIS A 238 35.30 -12.46 -1.11
C HIS A 238 36.78 -12.49 -1.57
N GLU A 239 37.10 -13.10 -2.73
CA GLU A 239 38.49 -13.16 -3.23
C GLU A 239 38.76 -12.47 -4.58
N LEU A 240 37.78 -11.79 -5.18
CA LEU A 240 37.95 -11.14 -6.50
C LEU A 240 38.01 -9.61 -6.47
N VAL A 241 38.25 -8.98 -5.31
CA VAL A 241 38.43 -7.52 -5.17
C VAL A 241 39.78 -7.12 -4.56
N SER A 242 40.82 -7.95 -4.72
CA SER A 242 42.18 -7.59 -4.25
C SER A 242 43.29 -7.62 -5.30
N SER A 243 42.97 -7.67 -6.60
CA SER A 243 43.98 -7.50 -7.64
C SER A 243 43.46 -6.74 -8.87
N THR A 244 43.47 -5.40 -8.78
CA THR A 244 43.80 -4.45 -9.86
C THR A 244 44.09 -3.10 -9.23
#